data_AF-A0A3C0P0H4-F1
#
_entry.id   AF-A0A3C0P0H4-F1
#
_cell.length_a   1.000
_cell.length_b   1.000
_cell.length_c   1.000
_cell.angle_alpha   90.00
_cell.angle_beta   90.00
_cell.angle_gamma   90.00
#
_symmetry.space_group_name_H-M   'P 1'
#
loop_
_entity.id
_entity.type
_entity.pdbx_description
1 polymer ?
#
loop_
_entity_poly.entity_id
_entity_poly.type
_entity_poly.pdbx_seq_one_letter_code
_entity_poly.pdbx_strand_id
1 'polypeptide(L)'
;MDEKMRKLGKVRKLWEGVLESTEMRDVFTGAPMRRDSYDIDHFIPWSFVMNDELWNLMPMDPSLNSSKSNRLPKWDPFFGRFAENQFILYRTIQEKPEIRKLYEGCWRDNLHSIWAGQELYRPGNSKEAFKAILQKNMQPIYDSAMRQGYEVWIFSH
;
A
#
# COMPACT_ATOMS: atom_id res chain seq x y z
N MET A 1 -17.35 -20.21 -7.65
CA MET A 1 -15.93 -20.51 -7.39
C MET A 1 -15.11 -19.41 -8.05
N ASP A 2 -15.04 -18.23 -7.43
CA ASP A 2 -14.25 -17.10 -7.97
C ASP A 2 -13.83 -16.09 -6.88
N GLU A 3 -13.85 -16.52 -5.61
CA GLU A 3 -13.47 -15.70 -4.44
C GLU A 3 -11.95 -15.62 -4.21
N LYS A 4 -11.13 -16.24 -5.09
CA LYS A 4 -9.66 -16.33 -4.95
C LYS A 4 -8.87 -15.48 -5.94
N MET A 5 -9.52 -14.72 -6.82
CA MET A 5 -8.79 -13.95 -7.83
C MET A 5 -8.48 -12.53 -7.34
N ARG A 6 -7.18 -12.24 -7.19
CA ARG A 6 -6.67 -10.92 -6.83
C ARG A 6 -7.26 -9.81 -7.72
N LYS A 7 -7.76 -8.74 -7.12
CA LYS A 7 -8.36 -7.57 -7.79
C LYS A 7 -7.40 -6.38 -7.84
N LEU A 8 -6.18 -6.63 -8.32
CA LEU A 8 -5.10 -5.63 -8.35
C LEU A 8 -5.08 -4.77 -9.62
N GLY A 9 -5.86 -5.11 -10.65
CA GLY A 9 -5.80 -4.42 -11.95
C GLY A 9 -6.12 -2.92 -11.87
N LYS A 10 -7.09 -2.52 -11.04
CA LYS A 10 -7.43 -1.10 -10.85
C LYS A 10 -6.40 -0.38 -9.98
N VAL A 11 -5.90 -1.05 -8.94
CA VAL A 11 -4.83 -0.53 -8.08
C VAL A 11 -3.54 -0.31 -8.87
N ARG A 12 -3.20 -1.23 -9.79
CA ARG A 12 -2.07 -1.06 -10.70
C ARG A 12 -2.22 0.22 -11.52
N LYS A 13 -3.36 0.41 -12.20
CA LYS A 13 -3.64 1.65 -12.96
C LYS A 13 -3.57 2.92 -12.13
N LEU A 14 -4.07 2.87 -10.89
CA LEU A 14 -3.98 4.00 -9.95
C LEU A 14 -2.51 4.35 -9.66
N TRP A 15 -1.69 3.36 -9.31
CA TRP A 15 -0.26 3.57 -9.06
C TRP A 15 0.53 3.96 -10.31
N GLU A 16 0.15 3.47 -11.51
CA GLU A 16 0.74 3.92 -12.79
C GLU A 16 0.56 5.43 -12.95
N GLY A 17 -0.67 5.94 -12.80
CA GLY A 17 -0.94 7.38 -12.91
C GLY A 17 -0.22 8.23 -11.85
N VAL A 18 -0.02 7.69 -10.64
CA VAL A 18 0.78 8.35 -9.60
C VAL A 18 2.26 8.37 -9.96
N LEU A 19 2.83 7.24 -10.41
CA LEU A 19 4.23 7.12 -10.82
C LEU A 19 4.56 8.01 -12.02
N GLU A 20 3.62 8.23 -12.93
CA GLU A 20 3.75 9.19 -14.04
C GLU A 20 3.78 10.63 -13.53
N SER A 21 3.05 10.91 -12.45
CA SER A 21 2.86 12.25 -11.89
C SER A 21 3.95 12.70 -10.92
N THR A 22 4.62 11.77 -10.24
CA THR A 22 5.53 12.10 -9.15
C THR A 22 6.62 11.04 -9.00
N GLU A 23 7.81 11.44 -8.58
CA GLU A 23 8.87 10.49 -8.25
C GLU A 23 8.57 9.80 -6.93
N MET A 24 8.70 8.48 -6.90
CA MET A 24 8.58 7.68 -5.69
C MET A 24 9.79 6.77 -5.55
N ARG A 25 10.06 6.40 -4.31
CA ARG A 25 11.14 5.49 -3.95
C ARG A 25 10.57 4.17 -3.47
N ASP A 26 11.25 3.09 -3.81
CA ASP A 26 10.96 1.77 -3.27
C ASP A 26 11.11 1.81 -1.74
N VAL A 27 10.14 1.21 -1.03
CA VAL A 27 10.05 1.28 0.43
C VAL A 27 11.28 0.67 1.10
N PHE A 28 11.87 -0.37 0.51
CA PHE A 28 12.90 -1.17 1.15
C PHE A 28 14.30 -0.69 0.80
N THR A 29 14.57 -0.50 -0.49
CA THR A 29 15.88 -0.07 -1.00
C THR A 29 16.07 1.45 -0.96
N GLY A 30 14.98 2.22 -0.99
CA GLY A 30 15.04 3.67 -1.15
C GLY A 30 15.48 4.12 -2.55
N ALA A 31 15.68 3.19 -3.50
CA ALA A 31 15.99 3.50 -4.88
C ALA A 31 14.74 4.08 -5.60
N PRO A 32 14.92 4.90 -6.65
CA PRO A 32 13.80 5.35 -7.46
C PRO A 32 13.01 4.18 -8.06
N MET A 33 11.68 4.29 -8.05
CA MET A 33 10.80 3.28 -8.63
C MET A 33 10.93 3.24 -10.17
N ARG A 34 11.10 2.04 -10.71
CA ARG A 34 11.06 1.81 -12.16
C ARG A 34 9.62 1.74 -12.66
N ARG A 35 9.25 2.70 -13.50
CA ARG A 35 7.88 2.83 -14.05
C ARG A 35 7.46 1.65 -14.92
N ASP A 36 8.43 1.03 -15.59
CA ASP A 36 8.24 -0.07 -16.54
C ASP A 36 8.26 -1.45 -15.89
N SER A 37 8.61 -1.56 -14.61
CA SER A 37 8.87 -2.85 -13.96
C SER A 37 8.68 -2.78 -12.46
N TYR A 38 7.44 -2.99 -12.02
CA TYR A 38 7.09 -3.14 -10.61
C TYR A 38 5.88 -4.06 -10.45
N ASP A 39 5.76 -4.64 -9.25
CA ASP A 39 4.59 -5.38 -8.79
C ASP A 39 3.80 -4.58 -7.75
N ILE A 40 2.54 -4.94 -7.58
CA ILE A 40 1.74 -4.49 -6.45
C ILE A 40 1.90 -5.50 -5.31
N ASP A 41 2.63 -5.11 -4.26
CA ASP A 41 2.83 -5.90 -3.04
C ASP A 41 1.88 -5.46 -1.91
N HIS A 42 1.65 -6.38 -0.97
CA HIS A 42 0.96 -6.10 0.29
C HIS A 42 1.96 -5.89 1.42
N PHE A 43 1.91 -4.76 2.11
CA PHE A 43 2.80 -4.51 3.24
C PHE A 43 2.62 -5.57 4.34
N ILE A 44 1.38 -5.82 4.75
CA ILE A 44 0.97 -6.97 5.58
C ILE A 44 0.53 -8.10 4.63
N PRO A 45 1.04 -9.33 4.75
CA PRO A 45 0.73 -10.44 3.85
C PRO A 45 -0.76 -10.59 3.57
N TRP A 46 -1.12 -10.72 2.30
CA TRP A 46 -2.51 -10.91 1.91
C TRP A 46 -3.14 -12.15 2.53
N SER A 47 -2.37 -13.23 2.74
CA SER A 47 -2.87 -14.43 3.42
C SER A 47 -3.34 -14.16 4.86
N PHE A 48 -3.02 -12.98 5.41
CA PHE A 48 -3.51 -12.49 6.69
C PHE A 48 -4.70 -11.53 6.54
N VAL A 49 -4.59 -10.53 5.66
CA VAL A 49 -5.64 -9.50 5.45
C VAL A 49 -6.84 -10.05 4.68
N MET A 50 -6.62 -11.07 3.85
CA MET A 50 -7.58 -11.77 3.01
C MET A 50 -8.33 -10.91 2.00
N ASN A 51 -7.89 -9.66 1.79
CA ASN A 51 -8.47 -8.70 0.87
C ASN A 51 -7.37 -7.83 0.24
N ASP A 52 -7.60 -7.39 -0.99
CA ASP A 52 -6.69 -6.47 -1.69
C ASP A 52 -7.01 -5.01 -1.30
N GLU A 53 -6.90 -4.70 -0.01
CA GLU A 53 -7.19 -3.39 0.58
C GLU A 53 -6.15 -2.34 0.16
N LEU A 54 -6.59 -1.24 -0.46
CA LEU A 54 -5.70 -0.21 -1.02
C LEU A 54 -4.73 0.38 0.02
N TRP A 55 -5.17 0.55 1.27
CA TRP A 55 -4.32 1.05 2.36
C TRP A 55 -3.13 0.13 2.70
N ASN A 56 -3.14 -1.12 2.20
CA ASN A 56 -2.09 -2.12 2.40
C ASN A 56 -1.26 -2.37 1.13
N LEU A 57 -1.58 -1.73 0.00
CA LEU A 57 -1.01 -2.03 -1.31
C LEU A 57 -0.02 -0.97 -1.76
N MET A 58 1.15 -1.38 -2.26
CA MET A 58 2.18 -0.48 -2.76
C MET A 58 2.88 -1.06 -4.00
N PRO A 59 3.45 -0.21 -4.86
CA PRO A 59 4.35 -0.67 -5.89
C PRO A 59 5.70 -1.07 -5.26
N MET A 60 6.28 -2.16 -5.73
CA MET A 60 7.53 -2.74 -5.21
C MET A 60 8.33 -3.37 -6.34
N ASP A 61 9.65 -3.40 -6.22
CA ASP A 61 10.49 -4.16 -7.14
C ASP A 61 10.07 -5.66 -7.17
N PRO A 62 9.92 -6.30 -8.34
CA PRO A 62 9.44 -7.69 -8.43
C PRO A 62 10.36 -8.71 -7.73
N SER A 63 11.68 -8.48 -7.75
CA SER A 63 12.64 -9.38 -7.10
C SER A 63 12.51 -9.31 -5.57
N LEU A 64 12.28 -8.11 -5.05
CA LEU A 64 12.01 -7.91 -3.63
C LEU A 64 10.65 -8.49 -3.25
N ASN A 65 9.62 -8.27 -4.06
CA ASN A 65 8.28 -8.82 -3.84
C ASN A 65 8.34 -10.36 -3.72
N SER A 66 9.03 -11.01 -4.64
CA SER A 66 9.27 -12.45 -4.61
C SER A 66 10.06 -12.89 -3.36
N SER A 67 11.11 -12.15 -2.98
CA SER A 67 11.90 -12.42 -1.78
C SER A 67 11.08 -12.26 -0.50
N LYS A 68 10.29 -11.19 -0.38
CA LYS A 68 9.45 -10.92 0.78
C LYS A 68 8.38 -12.00 0.94
N SER A 69 7.72 -12.41 -0.15
CA SER A 69 6.68 -13.44 -0.14
C SER A 69 5.61 -13.13 0.92
N ASN A 70 5.21 -14.12 1.72
CA ASN A 70 4.24 -13.95 2.82
C ASN A 70 4.88 -13.48 4.14
N ARG A 71 6.08 -12.89 4.12
CA ARG A 71 6.73 -12.39 5.35
C ARG A 71 6.38 -10.93 5.61
N LEU A 72 6.43 -10.56 6.88
CA LEU A 72 6.22 -9.19 7.34
C LEU A 72 7.50 -8.37 7.16
N PRO A 73 7.46 -7.16 6.59
CA PRO A 73 8.61 -6.28 6.66
C PRO A 73 8.82 -5.81 8.11
N LYS A 74 10.05 -5.53 8.53
CA LYS A 74 10.27 -4.86 9.84
C LYS A 74 9.41 -3.59 9.90
N TRP A 75 8.70 -3.38 11.01
CA TRP A 75 7.86 -2.20 11.18
C TRP A 75 8.70 -0.92 11.02
N ASP A 76 9.74 -0.77 11.83
CA ASP A 76 10.72 0.31 11.68
C ASP A 76 11.97 -0.21 10.95
N PRO A 77 12.44 0.50 9.90
CA PRO A 77 12.00 1.83 9.43
C PRO A 77 10.94 1.79 8.30
N PHE A 78 10.50 0.61 7.86
CA PHE A 78 9.79 0.48 6.58
C PHE A 78 8.37 1.02 6.59
N PHE A 79 7.65 0.97 7.71
CA PHE A 79 6.33 1.57 7.84
C PHE A 79 6.38 3.08 7.58
N GLY A 80 7.39 3.79 8.11
CA GLY A 80 7.53 5.23 7.90
C GLY A 80 7.68 5.62 6.42
N ARG A 81 8.42 4.80 5.66
CA ARG A 81 8.59 4.95 4.20
C ARG A 81 7.34 4.56 3.42
N PHE A 82 6.71 3.46 3.80
CA PHE A 82 5.43 3.04 3.24
C PHE A 82 4.35 4.12 3.42
N ALA A 83 4.24 4.68 4.63
CA ALA A 83 3.29 5.73 4.95
C ALA A 83 3.58 7.04 4.19
N GLU A 84 4.85 7.30 3.83
CA GLU A 84 5.20 8.40 2.92
C GLU A 84 4.63 8.15 1.52
N ASN A 85 4.84 6.98 0.94
CA ASN A 85 4.33 6.64 -0.38
C ASN A 85 2.79 6.64 -0.43
N GLN A 86 2.13 6.15 0.63
CA GLN A 86 0.67 6.24 0.76
C GLN A 86 0.18 7.70 0.85
N PHE A 87 0.92 8.58 1.54
CA PHE A 87 0.58 10.00 1.57
C PHE A 87 0.78 10.68 0.20
N ILE A 88 1.79 10.28 -0.56
CA ILE A 88 1.98 10.73 -1.93
C ILE A 88 0.76 10.35 -2.79
N LEU A 89 0.33 9.08 -2.74
CA LEU A 89 -0.90 8.63 -3.40
C LEU A 89 -2.10 9.48 -2.98
N TYR A 90 -2.33 9.65 -1.68
CA TYR A 90 -3.41 10.47 -1.13
C TYR A 90 -3.42 11.89 -1.70
N ARG A 91 -2.28 12.58 -1.63
CA ARG A 91 -2.14 13.95 -2.12
C ARG A 91 -2.44 14.03 -3.61
N THR A 92 -1.90 13.10 -4.41
CA THR A 92 -2.15 13.09 -5.86
C THR A 92 -3.63 12.83 -6.18
N ILE A 93 -4.33 11.98 -5.43
CA ILE A 93 -5.80 11.81 -5.53
C ILE A 93 -6.53 13.13 -5.26
N GLN A 94 -6.06 13.94 -4.30
CA GLN A 94 -6.70 15.22 -3.98
C GLN A 94 -6.45 16.27 -5.07
N GLU A 95 -5.26 16.32 -5.64
CA GLU A 95 -4.81 17.37 -6.56
C GLU A 95 -5.22 17.12 -8.02
N LYS A 96 -5.34 15.86 -8.44
CA LYS A 96 -5.50 15.49 -9.85
C LYS A 96 -6.82 14.77 -10.14
N PRO A 97 -7.76 15.39 -10.87
CA PRO A 97 -9.06 14.80 -11.19
C PRO A 97 -8.98 13.44 -11.91
N GLU A 98 -7.98 13.26 -12.78
CA GLU A 98 -7.75 12.01 -13.51
C GLU A 98 -7.32 10.87 -12.57
N ILE A 99 -6.52 11.17 -11.55
CA ILE A 99 -6.10 10.20 -10.53
C ILE A 99 -7.24 9.91 -9.56
N ARG A 100 -8.04 10.92 -9.21
CA ARG A 100 -9.28 10.73 -8.45
C ARG A 100 -10.20 9.73 -9.13
N LYS A 101 -10.42 9.84 -10.44
CA LYS A 101 -11.25 8.89 -11.20
C LYS A 101 -10.71 7.45 -11.13
N LEU A 102 -9.39 7.26 -11.17
CA LEU A 102 -8.77 5.94 -11.00
C LEU A 102 -8.99 5.39 -9.59
N TYR A 103 -8.86 6.24 -8.57
CA TYR A 103 -9.14 5.90 -7.18
C TYR A 103 -10.61 5.51 -6.96
N GLU A 104 -11.55 6.24 -7.54
CA GLU A 104 -12.99 5.91 -7.50
C GLU A 104 -13.28 4.53 -8.11
N GLY A 105 -12.54 4.14 -9.14
CA GLY A 105 -12.60 2.80 -9.71
C GLY A 105 -12.31 1.69 -8.69
N CYS A 106 -11.46 1.96 -7.70
CA CYS A 106 -11.02 1.00 -6.68
C CYS A 106 -12.05 0.77 -5.56
N TRP A 107 -13.09 1.60 -5.46
CA TRP A 107 -14.05 1.56 -4.33
C TRP A 107 -14.69 0.20 -4.09
N ARG A 108 -15.13 -0.47 -5.17
CA ARG A 108 -15.85 -1.74 -5.07
C ARG A 108 -14.96 -2.89 -4.58
N ASP A 109 -13.69 -2.90 -4.99
CA ASP A 109 -12.84 -4.09 -4.93
C ASP A 109 -11.62 -3.92 -3.98
N ASN A 110 -11.33 -2.69 -3.53
CA ASN A 110 -10.10 -2.38 -2.78
C ASN A 110 -10.29 -1.37 -1.62
N LEU A 111 -11.53 -0.98 -1.29
CA LEU A 111 -11.83 -0.13 -0.12
C LEU A 111 -12.95 -0.75 0.73
N HIS A 112 -12.68 -1.90 1.31
CA HIS A 112 -13.66 -2.60 2.16
C HIS A 112 -13.67 -2.04 3.58
N SER A 113 -12.52 -1.56 4.04
CA SER A 113 -12.35 -0.91 5.33
C SER A 113 -13.05 0.46 5.35
N ILE A 114 -14.13 0.57 6.14
CA ILE A 114 -14.92 1.81 6.29
C ILE A 114 -14.03 3.00 6.68
N TRP A 115 -13.10 2.79 7.62
CA TRP A 115 -12.17 3.84 8.08
C TRP A 115 -11.26 4.36 6.95
N ALA A 116 -10.93 3.53 5.95
CA ALA A 116 -10.07 3.95 4.86
C ALA A 116 -10.76 5.02 4.00
N GLY A 117 -12.04 4.85 3.69
CA GLY A 117 -12.82 5.85 2.96
C GLY A 117 -13.17 7.08 3.81
N GLN A 118 -13.59 6.86 5.06
CA GLN A 118 -14.14 7.93 5.92
C GLN A 118 -13.09 8.76 6.65
N GLU A 119 -11.92 8.18 6.95
CA GLU A 119 -10.87 8.84 7.73
C GLU A 119 -9.58 9.01 6.92
N LEU A 120 -9.08 7.97 6.24
CA LEU A 120 -7.77 8.01 5.59
C LEU A 120 -7.76 8.82 4.29
N TYR A 121 -8.65 8.50 3.35
CA TYR A 121 -8.70 9.12 2.02
C TYR A 121 -9.65 10.31 1.89
N ARG A 122 -10.25 10.76 3.00
CA ARG A 122 -11.07 11.96 3.01
C ARG A 122 -10.24 13.22 2.67
N PRO A 123 -10.81 14.21 1.96
CA PRO A 123 -10.11 15.48 1.73
C PRO A 123 -9.76 16.20 3.04
N GLY A 124 -8.61 16.89 3.07
CA GLY A 124 -8.22 17.78 4.16
C GLY A 124 -7.29 17.20 5.24
N ASN A 125 -6.80 15.97 5.10
CA ASN A 125 -5.81 15.42 6.03
C ASN A 125 -4.44 16.06 5.80
N SER A 126 -3.80 16.51 6.89
CA SER A 126 -2.36 16.81 6.88
C SER A 126 -1.55 15.51 6.74
N LYS A 127 -0.27 15.65 6.42
CA LYS A 127 0.66 14.52 6.36
C LYS A 127 0.73 13.76 7.68
N GLU A 128 0.81 14.48 8.79
CA GLU A 128 0.91 13.93 10.15
C GLU A 128 -0.38 13.19 10.51
N ALA A 129 -1.54 13.81 10.24
CA ALA A 129 -2.84 13.20 10.49
C ALA A 129 -3.04 11.93 9.65
N PHE A 130 -2.69 11.97 8.36
CA PHE A 130 -2.79 10.81 7.47
C PHE A 130 -1.94 9.64 7.98
N LYS A 131 -0.67 9.90 8.30
CA LYS A 131 0.24 8.86 8.82
C LYS A 131 -0.22 8.31 10.16
N ALA A 132 -0.75 9.16 11.05
CA ALA A 132 -1.30 8.73 12.33
C ALA A 132 -2.53 7.82 12.17
N ILE A 133 -3.46 8.16 11.26
CA ILE A 133 -4.63 7.34 10.94
C ILE A 133 -4.18 5.99 10.37
N LEU A 134 -3.25 6.00 9.41
CA LEU A 134 -2.71 4.79 8.80
C LEU A 134 -2.06 3.88 9.85
N GLN A 135 -1.20 4.44 10.70
CA GLN A 135 -0.52 3.69 11.77
C GLN A 135 -1.51 3.10 12.77
N LYS A 136 -2.44 3.91 13.27
CA LYS A 136 -3.45 3.51 14.25
C LYS A 136 -4.25 2.29 13.80
N ASN A 137 -4.53 2.19 12.50
CA ASN A 137 -5.33 1.10 11.94
C ASN A 137 -4.48 -0.08 11.46
N MET A 138 -3.28 0.14 10.94
CA MET A 138 -2.42 -0.92 10.42
C MET A 138 -1.61 -1.66 11.50
N GLN A 139 -1.11 -0.94 12.51
CA GLN A 139 -0.21 -1.53 13.50
C GLN A 139 -0.85 -2.70 14.28
N PRO A 140 -2.12 -2.61 14.74
CA PRO A 140 -2.77 -3.75 15.39
C PRO A 140 -2.92 -4.98 14.48
N ILE A 141 -3.12 -4.77 13.17
CA ILE A 141 -3.23 -5.85 12.18
C ILE A 141 -1.86 -6.52 12.00
N TYR A 142 -0.80 -5.72 11.86
CA TYR A 142 0.57 -6.20 11.76
C TYR A 142 1.00 -6.99 13.00
N ASP A 143 0.72 -6.48 14.19
CA ASP A 143 1.04 -7.14 15.46
C ASP A 143 0.27 -8.45 15.63
N SER A 144 -0.97 -8.50 15.13
CA SER A 144 -1.77 -9.73 15.10
C SER A 144 -1.16 -10.77 14.15
N ALA A 145 -0.69 -10.37 12.97
CA ALA A 145 0.00 -11.26 12.04
C ALA A 145 1.28 -11.85 12.66
N MET A 146 2.12 -11.02 13.28
CA MET A 146 3.31 -11.50 14.00
C MET A 146 2.96 -12.53 15.08
N ARG A 147 1.95 -12.25 15.91
CA ARG A 147 1.53 -13.18 16.98
C ARG A 147 0.98 -14.50 16.45
N GLN A 148 0.46 -14.52 15.23
CA GLN A 148 -0.01 -15.73 14.55
C GLN A 148 1.11 -16.48 13.81
N GLY A 149 2.37 -16.09 13.99
CA GLY A 149 3.53 -16.82 13.49
C GLY A 149 4.02 -16.38 12.11
N TYR A 150 3.54 -15.25 11.58
CA TYR A 150 4.13 -14.68 10.37
C TYR A 150 5.55 -14.18 10.65
N GLU A 151 6.53 -14.73 9.93
CA GLU A 151 7.93 -14.36 10.10
C GLU A 151 8.21 -12.95 9.59
N VAL A 152 9.18 -12.30 10.24
CA VAL A 152 9.73 -11.03 9.76
C VAL A 152 10.76 -11.30 8.65
N TRP A 153 10.58 -10.64 7.51
CA TRP A 153 11.49 -10.67 6.39
C TRP A 153 12.83 -10.06 6.78
N ILE A 154 13.88 -10.87 6.71
CA ILE A 154 15.26 -10.42 6.90
C ILE A 154 15.72 -9.83 5.56
N PHE A 155 15.54 -8.53 5.41
CA PHE A 155 16.08 -7.81 4.27
C PHE A 155 17.60 -7.61 4.46
N SER A 156 18.39 -8.34 3.68
CA SER A 156 19.83 -8.14 3.52
C SER A 156 20.08 -7.34 2.24
N HIS A 157 20.76 -6.20 2.37
CA HIS A 157 21.30 -5.48 1.21
C HIS A 157 22.51 -6.21 0.65
#